data_AF-A0A3R5Y4E0-F1
#
_entry.id   AF-A0A3R5Y4E0-F1
#
_cell.length_a   1.000
_cell.length_b   1.000
_cell.length_c   1.000
_cell.angle_alpha   90.00
_cell.angle_beta   90.00
_cell.angle_gamma   90.00
#
_symmetry.space_group_name_H-M   'P 1'
#
loop_
_entity.id
_entity.type
_entity.pdbx_description
1 polymer ?
#
loop_
_entity_poly.entity_id
_entity_poly.type
_entity_poly.pdbx_seq_one_letter_code
_entity_poly.pdbx_strand_id
1 'polypeptide(L)'
;MTNQSRKLLYRILKKLQLFFSEIYRNSIDNLFIEYKMFYSLFIISKLFVTIQYFSGLEACGMDIGKRMKELRIQYGLTQQELADRSELTKGFISQLERNQNTPSIGTLLDIIQCLGTTPAEFFTDEEPEQIVFKNEDFFTKVNEDKHNIIEWVVPNAQKDSMEPVRLTLKAGGSSDIMQPHSGEEFGYLIKGTVKIYYGGKSHVLHAGESFYLKADKKHYIENPGSRDAVLIWVSTPPSF
;
A
#
# COMPACT_ATOMS: atom_id res chain seq x y z
N MET A 1 13.15 2.28 -9.84
CA MET A 1 14.06 3.37 -10.26
C MET A 1 14.62 3.12 -11.65
N THR A 2 14.27 3.97 -12.61
CA THR A 2 14.84 3.91 -13.97
C THR A 2 16.32 4.31 -13.95
N ASN A 3 17.06 3.92 -15.00
CA ASN A 3 18.48 4.26 -15.16
C ASN A 3 18.72 5.78 -15.24
N GLN A 4 17.70 6.54 -15.64
CA GLN A 4 17.72 8.00 -15.73
C GLN A 4 17.55 8.66 -14.35
N SER A 5 16.63 8.16 -13.51
CA SER A 5 16.44 8.62 -12.13
C SER A 5 17.70 8.38 -11.26
N ARG A 6 18.40 7.26 -11.45
CA ARG A 6 19.69 6.97 -10.79
C ARG A 6 20.79 7.96 -11.17
N LYS A 7 20.89 8.33 -12.46
CA LYS A 7 21.87 9.33 -12.94
C LYS A 7 21.58 10.73 -12.39
N LEU A 8 20.32 11.12 -12.28
CA LEU A 8 19.93 12.41 -11.72
C LEU A 8 20.26 12.48 -10.22
N LEU A 9 19.90 11.45 -9.45
CA LEU A 9 20.21 11.35 -8.03
C LEU A 9 21.72 11.42 -7.78
N TYR A 10 22.52 10.71 -8.58
CA TYR A 10 23.98 10.74 -8.48
C TYR A 10 24.57 12.14 -8.74
N ARG A 11 24.05 12.87 -9.74
CA ARG A 11 24.50 14.25 -10.03
C ARG A 11 24.17 15.22 -8.91
N ILE A 12 23.01 15.04 -8.27
CA ILE A 12 22.57 15.85 -7.13
C ILE A 12 23.46 15.58 -5.90
N LEU A 13 23.68 14.30 -5.57
CA LEU A 13 24.55 13.90 -4.46
C LEU A 13 25.98 14.43 -4.63
N LYS A 14 26.52 14.36 -5.86
CA LYS A 14 27.86 14.88 -6.17
C LYS A 14 27.95 16.40 -6.01
N LYS A 15 26.91 17.15 -6.39
CA LYS A 15 26.86 18.61 -6.19
C LYS A 15 26.75 18.99 -4.71
N LEU A 16 25.96 18.25 -3.94
CA LEU A 16 25.86 18.44 -2.49
C LEU A 16 27.22 18.16 -1.82
N GLN A 17 27.87 17.05 -2.16
CA GLN A 17 29.19 16.71 -1.62
C GLN A 17 30.24 17.81 -1.89
N LEU A 18 30.25 18.36 -3.11
CA LEU A 18 31.14 19.47 -3.46
C LEU A 18 30.84 20.73 -2.63
N PHE A 19 29.56 21.09 -2.51
CA PHE A 19 29.12 22.23 -1.70
C PHE A 19 29.54 22.09 -0.22
N PHE A 20 29.34 20.91 0.38
CA PHE A 20 29.78 20.65 1.76
C PHE A 20 31.30 20.71 1.91
N SER A 21 32.04 20.18 0.94
CA SER A 21 33.51 20.20 0.96
C SER A 21 34.11 21.60 0.80
N GLU A 22 33.36 22.54 0.21
CA GLU A 22 33.75 23.95 0.06
C GLU A 22 33.41 24.77 1.31
N ILE A 23 32.31 24.44 2.00
CA ILE A 23 31.95 25.03 3.29
C ILE A 23 33.01 24.75 4.36
N TYR A 24 33.51 23.51 4.42
CA TYR A 24 34.52 23.10 5.40
C TYR A 24 35.92 23.67 5.14
N ARG A 25 36.22 24.10 3.91
CA ARG A 25 37.56 24.55 3.53
C ARG A 25 37.82 26.04 3.78
N ASN A 26 36.76 26.86 3.87
CA ASN A 26 36.85 28.33 3.85
C ASN A 26 36.31 29.04 5.11
N SER A 27 36.06 28.33 6.21
CA SER A 27 35.46 28.94 7.42
C SER A 27 36.35 28.77 8.65
N ILE A 28 36.83 29.87 9.23
CA ILE A 28 37.59 29.89 10.52
C ILE A 28 36.65 30.23 11.70
N ASP A 29 35.46 30.76 11.42
CA ASP A 29 34.51 31.22 12.45
C ASP A 29 33.38 30.21 12.69
N ASN A 30 33.30 29.68 13.91
CA ASN A 30 32.30 28.69 14.33
C ASN A 30 30.85 29.16 14.11
N LEU A 31 30.56 30.45 14.30
CA LEU A 31 29.21 31.00 14.11
C LEU A 31 28.75 30.94 12.64
N PHE A 32 29.70 31.07 11.70
CA PHE A 32 29.41 31.03 10.26
C PHE A 32 29.25 29.59 9.75
N ILE A 33 29.94 28.64 10.38
CA ILE A 33 29.79 27.20 10.14
C ILE A 33 28.41 26.73 10.60
N GLU A 34 27.97 27.14 11.80
CA GLU A 34 26.64 26.80 12.30
C GLU A 34 25.54 27.29 11.36
N TYR A 35 25.56 28.56 10.95
CA TYR A 35 24.57 29.11 10.03
C TYR A 35 24.51 28.36 8.69
N LYS A 36 25.68 28.07 8.10
CA LYS A 36 25.76 27.30 6.84
C LYS A 36 25.32 25.84 7.01
N MET A 37 25.57 25.22 8.17
CA MET A 37 25.05 23.91 8.50
C MET A 37 23.52 23.92 8.58
N PHE A 38 22.93 24.84 9.33
CA PHE A 38 21.47 24.97 9.44
C PHE A 38 20.81 25.20 8.07
N TYR A 39 21.38 26.08 7.24
CA TYR A 39 20.87 26.34 5.91
C TYR A 39 20.99 25.12 4.98
N SER A 40 22.08 24.35 5.11
CA SER A 40 22.28 23.13 4.33
C SER A 40 21.36 21.99 4.78
N LEU A 41 21.11 21.85 6.08
CA LEU A 41 20.12 20.94 6.66
C LEU A 41 18.70 21.27 6.18
N PHE A 42 18.36 22.56 6.08
CA PHE A 42 17.09 23.02 5.52
C PHE A 42 16.94 22.69 4.02
N ILE A 43 18.01 22.84 3.23
CA ILE A 43 18.01 22.44 1.81
C ILE A 43 17.90 20.92 1.69
N ILE A 44 18.65 20.15 2.49
CA ILE A 44 18.58 18.68 2.49
C ILE A 44 17.18 18.21 2.87
N SER A 45 16.53 18.82 3.87
CA SER A 45 15.17 18.41 4.26
C SER A 45 14.16 18.68 3.15
N LYS A 46 14.23 19.83 2.47
CA LYS A 46 13.41 20.11 1.29
C LYS A 46 13.69 19.14 0.14
N LEU A 47 14.96 18.81 -0.09
CA LEU A 47 15.34 17.85 -1.12
C LEU A 47 14.86 16.44 -0.79
N PHE A 48 14.91 16.05 0.49
CA PHE A 48 14.44 14.75 0.99
C PHE A 48 12.92 14.63 0.85
N VAL A 49 12.16 15.66 1.25
CA VAL A 49 10.70 15.72 1.03
C VAL A 49 10.35 15.66 -0.46
N THR A 50 11.12 16.36 -1.29
CA THR A 50 10.92 16.34 -2.75
C THR A 50 11.24 14.97 -3.35
N ILE A 51 12.33 14.32 -2.93
CA ILE A 51 12.70 12.97 -3.36
C ILE A 51 11.66 11.95 -2.89
N GLN A 52 11.18 12.07 -1.65
CA GLN A 52 10.15 11.21 -1.08
C GLN A 52 8.82 11.35 -1.84
N TYR A 53 8.49 12.58 -2.26
CA TYR A 53 7.35 12.89 -3.13
C TYR A 53 7.48 12.26 -4.52
N PHE A 54 8.64 12.43 -5.18
CA PHE A 54 8.90 11.79 -6.48
C PHE A 54 8.96 10.27 -6.40
N SER A 55 9.50 9.70 -5.30
CA SER A 55 9.49 8.26 -5.08
C SER A 55 8.10 7.73 -4.75
N GLY A 56 7.24 8.51 -4.09
CA GLY A 56 5.84 8.16 -3.86
C GLY A 56 5.02 8.15 -5.15
N LEU A 57 5.26 9.12 -6.04
CA LEU A 57 4.65 9.17 -7.37
C LEU A 57 5.17 8.07 -8.30
N GLU A 58 6.47 7.75 -8.28
CA GLU A 58 7.01 6.59 -9.03
C GLU A 58 6.55 5.24 -8.43
N ALA A 59 6.26 5.17 -7.12
CA ALA A 59 5.81 3.94 -6.44
C ALA A 59 4.34 3.62 -6.69
N CYS A 60 3.51 4.61 -7.01
CA CYS A 60 2.08 4.42 -7.30
C CYS A 60 1.82 3.79 -8.68
N GLY A 61 2.81 3.72 -9.59
CA GLY A 61 2.56 3.24 -10.96
C GLY A 61 1.61 4.11 -11.80
N MET A 62 0.95 5.10 -11.18
CA MET A 62 -0.02 6.00 -11.79
C MET A 62 0.64 7.05 -12.68
N ASP A 63 0.21 7.09 -13.95
CA ASP A 63 0.54 8.16 -14.88
C ASP A 63 -0.36 9.38 -14.61
N ILE A 64 0.15 10.36 -13.87
CA ILE A 64 -0.57 11.60 -13.50
C ILE A 64 -1.12 12.30 -14.75
N GLY A 65 -0.31 12.45 -15.80
CA GLY A 65 -0.73 13.14 -17.03
C GLY A 65 -1.91 12.44 -17.69
N LYS A 66 -1.87 11.10 -17.74
CA LYS A 66 -2.96 10.28 -18.26
C LYS A 66 -4.22 10.38 -17.40
N ARG A 67 -4.11 10.23 -16.07
CA ARG A 67 -5.25 10.34 -15.14
C ARG A 67 -5.93 11.71 -15.21
N MET A 68 -5.14 12.78 -15.30
CA MET A 68 -5.63 14.14 -15.49
C MET A 68 -6.45 14.28 -16.78
N LYS A 69 -5.94 13.70 -17.88
CA LYS A 69 -6.64 13.71 -19.16
C LYS A 69 -7.95 12.94 -19.11
N GLU A 70 -7.96 11.77 -18.47
CA GLU A 70 -9.15 10.93 -18.31
C GLU A 70 -10.25 11.65 -17.54
N LEU A 71 -9.93 12.18 -16.36
CA LEU A 71 -10.88 12.95 -15.54
C LEU A 71 -11.38 14.19 -16.28
N ARG A 72 -10.50 14.93 -16.96
CA ARG A 72 -10.91 16.10 -17.75
C ARG A 72 -11.94 15.72 -18.81
N ILE A 73 -11.73 14.60 -19.52
CA ILE A 73 -12.67 14.10 -20.54
C ILE A 73 -13.97 13.62 -19.90
N GLN A 74 -13.89 12.89 -18.78
CA GLN A 74 -15.05 12.40 -18.03
C GLN A 74 -15.97 13.53 -17.57
N TYR A 75 -15.40 14.65 -17.12
CA TYR A 75 -16.16 15.85 -16.74
C TYR A 75 -16.50 16.77 -17.92
N GLY A 76 -16.24 16.36 -19.16
CA GLY A 76 -16.62 17.09 -20.37
C GLY A 76 -15.87 18.41 -20.58
N LEU A 77 -14.69 18.58 -19.98
CA LEU A 77 -13.91 19.81 -20.08
C LEU A 77 -12.92 19.76 -21.24
N THR A 78 -12.76 20.86 -21.95
CA THR A 78 -11.64 21.09 -22.86
C THR A 78 -10.38 21.46 -22.07
N GLN A 79 -9.21 21.32 -22.70
CA GLN A 79 -7.94 21.78 -22.08
C GLN A 79 -7.96 23.29 -21.80
N GLN A 80 -8.71 24.08 -22.58
CA GLN A 80 -8.85 25.51 -22.37
C GLN A 80 -9.70 25.78 -21.11
N GLU A 81 -10.85 25.12 -20.97
CA GLU A 81 -11.72 25.32 -19.80
C GLU A 81 -11.05 24.88 -18.50
N LEU A 82 -10.27 23.79 -18.52
CA LEU A 82 -9.49 23.39 -17.35
C LEU A 82 -8.39 24.41 -17.03
N ALA A 83 -7.70 24.91 -18.05
CA ALA A 83 -6.69 25.96 -17.90
C ALA A 83 -7.29 27.23 -17.27
N ASP A 84 -8.44 27.67 -17.78
CA ASP A 84 -9.15 28.85 -17.28
C ASP A 84 -9.58 28.69 -15.81
N ARG A 85 -10.07 27.50 -15.42
CA ARG A 85 -10.47 27.21 -14.03
C ARG A 85 -9.31 27.13 -13.05
N SER A 86 -8.13 26.72 -13.53
CA SER A 86 -6.93 26.51 -12.72
C SER A 86 -5.95 27.67 -12.77
N GLU A 87 -6.30 28.77 -13.46
CA GLU A 87 -5.44 29.92 -13.70
C GLU A 87 -4.11 29.54 -14.40
N LEU A 88 -4.16 28.55 -15.30
CA LEU A 88 -3.02 28.06 -16.06
C LEU A 88 -3.19 28.35 -17.55
N THR A 89 -2.14 28.09 -18.33
CA THR A 89 -2.23 28.16 -19.80
C THR A 89 -2.69 26.82 -20.37
N LYS A 90 -3.44 26.85 -21.48
CA LYS A 90 -3.77 25.63 -22.25
C LYS A 90 -2.51 24.83 -22.62
N GLY A 91 -1.42 25.52 -22.93
CA GLY A 91 -0.13 24.90 -23.23
C GLY A 91 0.43 24.11 -22.06
N PHE A 92 0.27 24.62 -20.83
CA PHE A 92 0.66 23.92 -19.61
C PHE A 92 -0.16 22.64 -19.41
N ILE A 93 -1.49 22.72 -19.49
CA ILE A 93 -2.38 21.54 -19.39
C ILE A 93 -2.03 20.49 -20.46
N SER A 94 -1.80 20.91 -21.70
CA SER A 94 -1.42 20.02 -22.80
C SER A 94 -0.06 19.32 -22.60
N GLN A 95 0.90 20.01 -21.97
CA GLN A 95 2.21 19.42 -21.65
C GLN A 95 2.10 18.47 -20.45
N LEU A 96 1.31 18.84 -19.44
CA LEU A 96 1.02 18.00 -18.28
C LEU A 96 0.40 16.65 -18.70
N GLU A 97 -0.65 16.69 -19.54
CA GLU A 97 -1.35 15.49 -20.03
C GLU A 97 -0.47 14.56 -20.88
N ARG A 98 0.68 15.05 -21.36
CA ARG A 98 1.65 14.28 -22.16
C ARG A 98 2.92 13.94 -21.39
N ASN A 99 2.94 14.16 -20.07
CA ASN A 99 4.11 13.97 -19.21
C ASN A 99 5.35 14.77 -19.68
N GLN A 100 5.13 15.90 -20.36
CA GLN A 100 6.18 16.79 -20.84
C GLN A 100 6.53 17.89 -19.83
N ASN A 101 5.66 18.08 -18.83
CA ASN A 101 5.89 19.01 -17.72
C ASN A 101 5.36 18.38 -16.43
N THR A 102 6.08 18.58 -15.33
CA THR A 102 5.70 18.10 -14.00
C THR A 102 5.29 19.30 -13.16
N PRO A 103 4.05 19.35 -12.64
CA PRO A 103 3.57 20.48 -11.86
C PRO A 103 4.18 20.45 -10.45
N SER A 104 4.13 21.59 -9.75
CA SER A 104 4.34 21.58 -8.30
C SER A 104 3.19 20.84 -7.60
N ILE A 105 3.39 20.37 -6.37
CA ILE A 105 2.30 19.75 -5.59
C ILE A 105 1.12 20.70 -5.40
N GLY A 106 1.37 21.98 -5.11
CA GLY A 106 0.31 22.97 -4.98
C GLY A 106 -0.51 23.09 -6.26
N THR A 107 0.18 23.28 -7.39
CA THR A 107 -0.46 23.34 -8.71
C THR A 107 -1.24 22.06 -9.04
N LEU A 108 -0.73 20.87 -8.68
CA LEU A 108 -1.45 19.62 -8.92
C LEU A 108 -2.74 19.56 -8.11
N LEU A 109 -2.69 19.92 -6.82
CA LEU A 109 -3.85 19.95 -5.94
C LEU A 109 -4.89 20.98 -6.40
N ASP A 110 -4.45 22.15 -6.86
CA ASP A 110 -5.32 23.18 -7.41
C ASP A 110 -6.07 22.65 -8.65
N ILE A 111 -5.36 21.98 -9.57
CA ILE A 111 -6.02 21.41 -10.75
C ILE A 111 -6.99 20.27 -10.37
N ILE A 112 -6.62 19.40 -9.41
CA ILE A 112 -7.50 18.35 -8.88
C ILE A 112 -8.80 18.96 -8.33
N GLN A 113 -8.69 20.04 -7.57
CA GLN A 113 -9.85 20.77 -7.06
C GLN A 113 -10.70 21.38 -8.19
N CYS A 114 -10.06 21.97 -9.21
CA CYS A 114 -10.75 22.54 -10.39
C CYS A 114 -11.43 21.49 -11.27
N LEU A 115 -10.95 20.24 -11.26
CA LEU A 115 -11.59 19.09 -11.89
C LEU A 115 -12.82 18.60 -11.11
N GLY A 116 -13.01 19.05 -9.86
CA GLY A 116 -14.14 18.66 -9.03
C GLY A 116 -13.97 17.29 -8.35
N THR A 117 -12.72 16.86 -8.12
CA THR A 117 -12.39 15.63 -7.38
C THR A 117 -11.51 15.95 -6.18
N THR A 118 -11.33 14.97 -5.28
CA THR A 118 -10.41 15.09 -4.14
C THR A 118 -9.07 14.44 -4.45
N PRO A 119 -7.96 14.81 -3.76
CA PRO A 119 -6.69 14.11 -3.91
C PRO A 119 -6.82 12.60 -3.62
N ALA A 120 -7.66 12.23 -2.65
CA ALA A 120 -7.92 10.82 -2.34
C ALA A 120 -8.50 10.08 -3.56
N GLU A 121 -9.56 10.60 -4.19
CA GLU A 121 -10.16 10.03 -5.39
C GLU A 121 -9.22 10.07 -6.62
N PHE A 122 -8.43 11.14 -6.75
CA PHE A 122 -7.49 11.31 -7.85
C PHE A 122 -6.38 10.25 -7.82
N PHE A 123 -5.80 10.03 -6.64
CA PHE A 123 -4.71 9.07 -6.40
C PHE A 123 -5.21 7.67 -6.03
N THR A 124 -6.53 7.45 -5.97
CA THR A 124 -7.07 6.10 -5.93
C THR A 124 -6.89 5.51 -7.33
N ASP A 125 -5.89 4.66 -7.48
CA ASP A 125 -5.86 3.76 -8.62
C ASP A 125 -7.15 2.93 -8.56
N GLU A 126 -8.01 3.10 -9.56
CA GLU A 126 -8.78 1.95 -10.03
C GLU A 126 -7.75 1.01 -10.63
N GLU A 127 -6.99 0.32 -9.76
CA GLU A 127 -6.21 -0.83 -10.18
C GLU A 127 -7.18 -1.72 -10.94
N PRO A 128 -6.83 -2.16 -12.16
CA PRO A 128 -7.72 -3.00 -12.95
C PRO A 128 -8.20 -4.14 -12.07
N GLU A 129 -9.53 -4.31 -11.97
CA GLU A 129 -10.15 -5.23 -11.04
C GLU A 129 -9.53 -6.62 -11.19
N GLN A 130 -8.67 -6.99 -10.24
CA GLN A 130 -8.01 -8.28 -10.25
C GLN A 130 -9.00 -9.32 -9.76
N ILE A 131 -9.55 -10.08 -10.69
CA ILE A 131 -10.53 -11.13 -10.40
C ILE A 131 -9.85 -12.47 -10.05
N VAL A 132 -8.65 -12.71 -10.60
CA VAL A 132 -7.91 -13.97 -10.42
C VAL A 132 -6.60 -13.70 -9.69
N PHE A 133 -6.43 -14.34 -8.54
CA PHE A 133 -5.20 -14.31 -7.74
C PHE A 133 -4.49 -15.66 -7.85
N LYS A 134 -3.22 -15.63 -8.23
CA LYS A 134 -2.34 -16.79 -8.32
C LYS A 134 -1.54 -16.92 -7.03
N ASN A 135 -0.92 -18.09 -6.82
CA ASN A 135 -0.07 -18.33 -5.65
C ASN A 135 1.07 -17.29 -5.50
N GLU A 136 1.57 -16.73 -6.60
CA GLU A 136 2.61 -15.68 -6.60
C GLU A 136 2.11 -14.32 -6.10
N ASP A 137 0.79 -14.10 -6.11
CA ASP A 137 0.16 -12.88 -5.61
C ASP A 137 -0.03 -12.95 -4.08
N PHE A 138 -0.01 -14.14 -3.49
CA PHE A 138 -0.38 -14.31 -2.08
C PHE A 138 0.63 -13.64 -1.15
N PHE A 139 0.12 -12.89 -0.18
CA PHE A 139 0.93 -12.45 0.94
C PHE A 139 1.03 -13.59 1.96
N THR A 140 2.25 -13.95 2.37
CA THR A 140 2.50 -15.10 3.26
C THR A 140 3.15 -14.64 4.56
N LYS A 141 2.58 -15.06 5.70
CA LYS A 141 3.16 -14.90 7.03
C LYS A 141 3.36 -16.26 7.66
N VAL A 142 4.58 -16.53 8.11
CA VAL A 142 4.93 -17.72 8.88
C VAL A 142 5.01 -17.35 10.35
N ASN A 143 4.31 -18.10 11.20
CA ASN A 143 4.41 -18.00 12.65
C ASN A 143 5.03 -19.28 13.20
N GLU A 144 6.33 -19.22 13.48
CA GLU A 144 7.09 -20.34 14.03
C GLU A 144 6.59 -20.72 15.43
N ASP A 145 6.25 -19.77 16.29
CA ASP A 145 5.80 -20.07 17.67
C ASP A 145 4.48 -20.86 17.72
N LYS A 146 3.61 -20.63 16.72
CA LYS A 146 2.31 -21.31 16.61
C LYS A 146 2.30 -22.46 15.61
N HIS A 147 3.43 -22.73 14.96
CA HIS A 147 3.57 -23.66 13.86
C HIS A 147 2.48 -23.49 12.78
N ASN A 148 2.23 -22.24 12.37
CA ASN A 148 1.23 -21.94 11.34
C ASN A 148 1.81 -21.08 10.21
N ILE A 149 1.13 -21.15 9.06
CA ILE A 149 1.37 -20.31 7.90
C ILE A 149 0.02 -19.74 7.47
N ILE A 150 -0.07 -18.42 7.41
CA ILE A 150 -1.24 -17.69 6.92
C ILE A 150 -0.89 -17.14 5.54
N GLU A 151 -1.71 -17.46 4.56
CA GLU A 151 -1.59 -16.93 3.20
C GLU A 151 -2.87 -16.15 2.87
N TRP A 152 -2.75 -14.83 2.72
CA TRP A 152 -3.83 -13.99 2.23
C TRP A 152 -3.96 -14.21 0.74
N VAL A 153 -4.99 -14.98 0.35
CA VAL A 153 -5.20 -15.36 -1.05
C VAL A 153 -5.76 -14.19 -1.88
N VAL A 154 -6.24 -13.15 -1.20
CA VAL A 154 -6.55 -11.82 -1.72
C VAL A 154 -5.82 -10.81 -0.82
N PRO A 155 -4.59 -10.37 -1.15
CA PRO A 155 -3.75 -9.56 -0.24
C PRO A 155 -4.36 -8.25 0.23
N ASN A 156 -5.25 -7.66 -0.57
CA ASN A 156 -5.88 -6.37 -0.30
C ASN A 156 -7.33 -6.49 0.16
N ALA A 157 -7.77 -7.67 0.64
CA ALA A 157 -9.16 -7.92 1.05
C ALA A 157 -9.67 -7.06 2.21
N GLN A 158 -8.77 -6.36 2.91
CA GLN A 158 -9.09 -5.42 3.98
C GLN A 158 -9.97 -4.24 3.51
N LYS A 159 -9.98 -3.94 2.20
CA LYS A 159 -10.88 -2.94 1.60
C LYS A 159 -12.29 -3.47 1.32
N ASP A 160 -12.45 -4.80 1.34
CA ASP A 160 -13.67 -5.50 0.94
C ASP A 160 -14.47 -5.96 2.16
N SER A 161 -15.65 -6.52 1.92
CA SER A 161 -16.51 -7.02 3.01
C SER A 161 -16.00 -8.31 3.64
N MET A 162 -15.23 -9.11 2.91
CA MET A 162 -14.75 -10.42 3.37
C MET A 162 -13.26 -10.61 3.14
N GLU A 163 -12.62 -11.37 4.02
CA GLU A 163 -11.20 -11.70 3.95
C GLU A 163 -11.01 -13.23 3.92
N PRO A 164 -10.67 -13.81 2.76
CA PRO A 164 -10.27 -15.20 2.66
C PRO A 164 -8.76 -15.37 2.92
N VAL A 165 -8.42 -16.29 3.82
CA VAL A 165 -7.05 -16.76 4.03
C VAL A 165 -6.95 -18.27 3.83
N ARG A 166 -5.84 -18.74 3.28
CA ARG A 166 -5.43 -20.14 3.34
C ARG A 166 -4.55 -20.31 4.58
N LEU A 167 -5.05 -21.07 5.55
CA LEU A 167 -4.31 -21.38 6.77
C LEU A 167 -3.73 -22.79 6.67
N THR A 168 -2.43 -22.91 6.89
CA THR A 168 -1.76 -24.19 7.11
C THR A 168 -1.35 -24.30 8.57
N LEU A 169 -1.87 -25.30 9.27
CA LEU A 169 -1.43 -25.67 10.61
C LEU A 169 -0.52 -26.90 10.50
N LYS A 170 0.75 -26.77 10.89
CA LYS A 170 1.64 -27.92 11.02
C LYS A 170 1.16 -28.83 12.15
N ALA A 171 1.79 -30.00 12.29
CA ALA A 171 1.50 -30.91 13.39
C ALA A 171 1.61 -30.18 14.75
N GLY A 172 0.55 -30.24 15.57
CA GLY A 172 0.47 -29.51 16.83
C GLY A 172 0.34 -27.98 16.72
N GLY A 173 0.19 -27.44 15.52
CA GLY A 173 0.03 -26.00 15.28
C GLY A 173 -1.36 -25.47 15.62
N SER A 174 -1.47 -24.15 15.78
CA SER A 174 -2.72 -23.48 16.15
C SER A 174 -2.89 -22.13 15.45
N SER A 175 -4.12 -21.63 15.37
CA SER A 175 -4.39 -20.25 14.94
C SER A 175 -4.16 -19.24 16.06
N ASP A 176 -4.36 -17.96 15.74
CA ASP A 176 -4.59 -16.96 16.76
C ASP A 176 -5.90 -17.19 17.52
N ILE A 177 -5.89 -16.77 18.78
CA ILE A 177 -7.08 -16.79 19.63
C ILE A 177 -7.86 -15.53 19.30
N MET A 178 -9.00 -15.73 18.65
CA MET A 178 -9.88 -14.64 18.25
C MET A 178 -10.82 -14.32 19.40
N GLN A 179 -10.85 -13.05 19.79
CA GLN A 179 -11.80 -12.53 20.77
C GLN A 179 -13.17 -12.36 20.10
N PRO A 180 -14.27 -12.34 20.87
CA PRO A 180 -15.59 -12.04 20.32
C PRO A 180 -15.58 -10.74 19.50
N HIS A 181 -16.10 -10.78 18.28
CA HIS A 181 -16.30 -9.62 17.43
C HIS A 181 -17.63 -9.71 16.68
N SER A 182 -18.09 -8.58 16.16
CA SER A 182 -19.20 -8.58 15.22
C SER A 182 -18.71 -9.18 13.91
N GLY A 183 -19.40 -10.19 13.41
CA GLY A 183 -19.08 -10.79 12.13
C GLY A 183 -19.48 -12.25 12.04
N GLU A 184 -19.25 -12.79 10.86
CA GLU A 184 -19.49 -14.19 10.53
C GLU A 184 -18.23 -14.76 9.92
N GLU A 185 -18.00 -16.04 10.18
CA GLU A 185 -16.85 -16.75 9.67
C GLU A 185 -17.23 -18.10 9.11
N PHE A 186 -16.62 -18.43 7.98
CA PHE A 186 -16.77 -19.69 7.29
C PHE A 186 -15.40 -20.33 7.12
N GLY A 187 -15.29 -21.61 7.39
CA GLY A 187 -14.07 -22.36 7.07
C GLY A 187 -14.38 -23.67 6.39
N TYR A 188 -13.49 -24.06 5.47
CA TYR A 188 -13.56 -25.31 4.72
C TYR A 188 -12.22 -26.04 4.79
N LEU A 189 -12.22 -27.25 5.34
CA LEU A 189 -10.99 -28.01 5.52
C LEU A 189 -10.63 -28.77 4.23
N ILE A 190 -9.53 -28.38 3.60
CA ILE A 190 -9.04 -29.01 2.37
C ILE A 190 -8.33 -30.33 2.71
N LYS A 191 -7.51 -30.32 3.77
CA LYS A 191 -6.64 -31.45 4.14
C LYS A 191 -6.50 -31.57 5.65
N GLY A 192 -6.40 -32.81 6.12
CA GLY A 192 -6.04 -33.12 7.50
C GLY A 192 -7.24 -33.19 8.44
N THR A 193 -7.02 -32.80 9.68
CA THR A 193 -8.04 -32.76 10.72
C THR A 193 -7.72 -31.59 11.64
N VAL A 194 -8.72 -30.78 11.96
CA VAL A 194 -8.58 -29.67 12.91
C VAL A 194 -9.59 -29.81 14.03
N LYS A 195 -9.25 -29.33 15.20
CA LYS A 195 -10.19 -29.15 16.30
C LYS A 195 -10.49 -27.67 16.43
N ILE A 196 -11.77 -27.34 16.32
CA ILE A 196 -12.29 -25.98 16.48
C ILE A 196 -12.74 -25.81 17.93
N TYR A 197 -12.30 -24.73 18.56
CA TYR A 197 -12.77 -24.30 19.86
C TYR A 197 -13.64 -23.05 19.67
N TYR A 198 -14.87 -23.08 20.17
CA TYR A 198 -15.82 -21.98 20.04
C TYR A 198 -16.69 -21.89 21.29
N GLY A 199 -16.58 -20.78 22.03
CA GLY A 199 -17.39 -20.53 23.22
C GLY A 199 -17.27 -21.61 24.31
N GLY A 200 -16.07 -22.18 24.50
CA GLY A 200 -15.79 -23.23 25.47
C GLY A 200 -16.18 -24.65 25.05
N LYS A 201 -16.80 -24.82 23.87
CA LYS A 201 -17.03 -26.13 23.25
C LYS A 201 -15.94 -26.42 22.24
N SER A 202 -15.72 -27.71 21.94
CA SER A 202 -14.83 -28.12 20.86
C SER A 202 -15.50 -29.09 19.89
N HIS A 203 -15.11 -28.98 18.62
CA HIS A 203 -15.63 -29.77 17.51
C HIS A 203 -14.46 -30.25 16.66
N VAL A 204 -14.47 -31.50 16.22
CA VAL A 204 -13.47 -32.03 15.29
C VAL A 204 -14.02 -31.84 13.88
N LEU A 205 -13.18 -31.34 12.98
CA LEU A 205 -13.47 -31.15 11.58
C LEU A 205 -12.48 -31.97 10.74
N HIS A 206 -13.01 -32.72 9.79
CA HIS A 206 -12.26 -33.56 8.85
C HIS A 206 -12.23 -32.95 7.45
N ALA A 207 -11.30 -33.44 6.62
CA ALA A 207 -11.14 -32.92 5.26
C ALA A 207 -12.43 -33.10 4.45
N GLY A 208 -12.84 -32.06 3.72
CA GLY A 208 -14.10 -31.98 3.00
C GLY A 208 -15.26 -31.41 3.81
N GLU A 209 -15.08 -31.20 5.12
CA GLU A 209 -16.11 -30.61 5.98
C GLU A 209 -15.89 -29.10 6.17
N SER A 210 -16.95 -28.41 6.59
CA SER A 210 -16.96 -26.98 6.83
C SER A 210 -17.45 -26.61 8.23
N PHE A 211 -17.03 -25.45 8.71
CA PHE A 211 -17.66 -24.77 9.84
C PHE A 211 -18.23 -23.42 9.41
N TYR A 212 -19.27 -23.00 10.13
CA TYR A 212 -19.82 -21.66 10.04
C TYR A 212 -20.12 -21.19 11.46
N LEU A 213 -19.68 -19.98 11.80
CA LEU A 213 -19.91 -19.40 13.12
C LEU A 213 -20.23 -17.92 13.04
N LYS A 214 -21.04 -17.46 13.99
CA LYS A 214 -21.10 -16.04 14.34
C LYS A 214 -19.93 -15.78 15.29
N ALA A 215 -19.10 -14.80 14.99
CA ALA A 215 -17.87 -14.55 15.75
C ALA A 215 -18.10 -13.92 17.13
N ASP A 216 -19.31 -14.07 17.70
CA ASP A 216 -19.75 -13.51 18.98
C ASP A 216 -19.16 -14.23 20.21
N LYS A 217 -18.28 -15.22 20.00
CA LYS A 217 -17.61 -15.96 21.06
C LYS A 217 -16.13 -16.12 20.74
N LYS A 218 -15.33 -16.25 21.80
CA LYS A 218 -13.92 -16.61 21.70
C LYS A 218 -13.77 -17.90 20.90
N HIS A 219 -12.89 -17.90 19.91
CA HIS A 219 -12.67 -19.06 19.06
C HIS A 219 -11.27 -19.14 18.48
N TYR A 220 -10.85 -20.34 18.12
CA TYR A 220 -9.58 -20.66 17.48
C TYR A 220 -9.58 -22.12 17.02
N ILE A 221 -8.58 -22.51 16.23
CA ILE A 221 -8.41 -23.88 15.77
C ILE A 221 -7.01 -24.41 16.09
N GLU A 222 -6.94 -25.72 16.28
CA GLU A 222 -5.69 -26.47 16.51
C GLU A 222 -5.62 -27.66 15.56
N ASN A 223 -4.41 -28.05 15.18
CA ASN A 223 -4.16 -29.33 14.53
C ASN A 223 -3.69 -30.35 15.57
N PRO A 224 -4.57 -31.25 16.05
CA PRO A 224 -4.19 -32.27 17.04
C PRO A 224 -3.41 -33.43 16.42
N GLY A 225 -3.24 -33.46 15.10
CA GLY A 225 -2.63 -34.57 14.36
C GLY A 225 -1.12 -34.44 14.16
N SER A 226 -0.54 -35.49 13.57
CA SER A 226 0.88 -35.58 13.20
C SER A 226 1.18 -35.15 11.76
N ARG A 227 0.17 -34.68 11.01
CA ARG A 227 0.27 -34.24 9.62
C ARG A 227 -0.33 -32.86 9.48
N ASP A 228 0.20 -32.07 8.53
CA ASP A 228 -0.32 -30.74 8.22
C ASP A 228 -1.83 -30.76 7.89
N ALA A 229 -2.54 -29.79 8.45
CA ALA A 229 -3.91 -29.47 8.11
C ALA A 229 -3.94 -28.16 7.32
N VAL A 230 -4.77 -28.10 6.28
CA VAL A 230 -4.90 -26.95 5.39
C VAL A 230 -6.37 -26.62 5.21
N LEU A 231 -6.77 -25.38 5.48
CA LEU A 231 -8.13 -24.89 5.31
C LEU A 231 -8.16 -23.54 4.60
N ILE A 232 -9.32 -23.24 4.01
CA ILE A 232 -9.72 -21.85 3.74
C ILE A 232 -10.51 -21.37 4.95
N TRP A 233 -10.20 -20.17 5.44
CA TRP A 233 -10.96 -19.47 6.47
C TRP A 233 -11.30 -18.10 5.93
N VAL A 234 -12.59 -17.79 5.91
CA VAL A 234 -13.15 -16.51 5.45
C VAL A 234 -13.79 -15.82 6.63
N SER A 235 -13.45 -14.55 6.85
CA SER A 235 -14.10 -13.69 7.85
C SER A 235 -14.83 -12.52 7.20
N THR A 236 -15.89 -12.04 7.85
CA THR A 236 -16.66 -10.86 7.44
C THR A 236 -17.12 -10.12 8.70
N PRO A 237 -16.62 -8.91 9.00
CA PRO A 237 -15.60 -8.16 8.25
C PRO A 237 -14.21 -8.81 8.33
N PRO A 238 -13.24 -8.36 7.53
CA PRO A 238 -11.83 -8.74 7.65
C PRO A 238 -11.31 -8.67 9.09
N SER A 239 -10.51 -9.65 9.52
CA SER A 239 -10.16 -9.85 10.94
C SER A 239 -8.80 -10.49 11.22
N PHE A 240 -8.02 -10.88 10.19
CA PHE A 240 -6.70 -11.51 10.34
C PHE A 240 -5.52 -10.52 10.33
#